data_AF-Q14984-F1
#
_entry.id   AF-Q14984-F1
#
_cell.length_a   1.000
_cell.length_b   1.000
_cell.length_c   1.000
_cell.angle_alpha   90.00
_cell.angle_beta   90.00
_cell.angle_gamma   90.00
#
_symmetry.space_group_name_H-M   'P 1'
#
loop_
_entity.id
_entity.type
_entity.pdbx_description
1 polymer ?
#
loop_
_entity_poly.entity_id
_entity_poly.type
_entity_poly.pdbx_seq_one_letter_code
_entity_poly.pdbx_strand_id
1 'polypeptide(L)'
;SASQLESLDALEPEEKAEDCWELQISPELLAHGRQKILDLLNEGSARDLRSLQRIGPKKAQLIVGWRELHGPFSQVEDLERVEGITGKQMESFLKANILGLAAGQRCGAS
;
A
#
# COMPACT_ATOMS: atom_id res chain seq x y z
N SER A 1 -5.60 31.32 46.37
CA SER A 1 -4.35 31.32 45.61
C SER A 1 -4.47 30.32 44.49
N ALA A 2 -4.48 30.80 43.25
CA ALA A 2 -4.42 29.97 42.06
C ALA A 2 -2.99 29.51 41.86
N SER A 3 -2.80 28.23 41.57
CA SER A 3 -1.53 27.70 41.05
C SER A 3 -1.87 26.84 39.86
N GLN A 4 -1.89 27.48 38.70
CA GLN A 4 -1.88 26.87 37.39
C GLN A 4 -0.76 27.56 36.62
N LEU A 5 0.33 26.83 36.35
CA LEU A 5 1.41 27.13 35.41
C LEU A 5 2.44 25.97 35.53
N GLU A 6 3.02 25.33 34.52
CA GLU A 6 2.93 25.34 33.06
C GLU A 6 3.52 24.00 32.58
N SER A 7 3.28 23.69 31.31
CA SER A 7 3.76 22.57 30.50
C SER A 7 5.23 22.19 30.62
N LEU A 8 5.48 20.90 30.39
CA LEU A 8 6.59 20.44 29.55
C LEU A 8 6.12 19.36 28.59
N ASP A 9 6.06 19.85 27.36
CA ASP A 9 5.97 19.23 26.05
C ASP A 9 6.99 18.08 25.86
N ALA A 10 6.74 17.26 24.83
CA ALA A 10 7.42 16.01 24.46
C ALA A 10 6.93 14.74 25.19
N LEU A 11 5.61 14.49 25.11
CA LEU A 11 5.21 13.12 24.80
C LEU A 11 5.68 12.87 23.38
N GLU A 12 6.83 12.22 23.27
CA GLU A 12 7.30 11.65 22.03
C GLU A 12 6.11 10.99 21.34
N PRO A 13 5.80 11.29 20.07
CA PRO A 13 5.08 10.30 19.31
C PRO A 13 6.06 9.14 19.23
N GLU A 14 5.93 8.19 20.17
CA GLU A 14 5.98 6.79 19.84
C GLU A 14 4.98 6.60 18.68
N GLU A 15 5.35 7.04 17.46
CA GLU A 15 5.04 6.31 16.26
C GLU A 15 5.69 4.96 16.49
N LYS A 16 4.98 4.13 17.26
CA LYS A 16 5.26 2.74 17.50
C LYS A 16 5.67 2.19 16.15
N ALA A 17 6.97 1.95 16.03
CA ALA A 17 7.48 0.91 15.17
C ALA A 17 6.58 -0.32 15.36
N GLU A 18 6.44 -1.13 14.31
CA GLU A 18 5.66 -2.37 14.26
C GLU A 18 4.27 -2.28 13.61
N ASP A 19 4.14 -1.56 12.49
CA ASP A 19 3.14 -1.96 11.48
C ASP A 19 3.69 -3.12 10.63
N CYS A 20 4.15 -4.20 11.28
CA CYS A 20 4.48 -5.45 10.58
C CYS A 20 3.18 -6.19 10.22
N TRP A 21 2.27 -5.50 9.52
CA TRP A 21 0.95 -5.99 9.13
C TRP A 21 1.05 -7.28 8.29
N GLU A 22 2.17 -7.46 7.59
CA GLU A 22 2.52 -8.68 6.85
C GLU A 22 2.57 -9.91 7.77
N LEU A 23 3.03 -9.78 9.02
CA LEU A 23 3.11 -10.90 9.98
C LEU A 23 1.72 -11.36 10.47
N GLN A 24 0.71 -10.50 10.35
CA GLN A 24 -0.66 -10.80 10.76
C GLN A 24 -1.47 -11.52 9.66
N ILE A 25 -0.89 -11.69 8.47
CA ILE A 25 -1.54 -12.30 7.31
C ILE A 25 -0.93 -13.69 7.07
N SER A 26 -1.78 -14.66 6.72
CA SER A 26 -1.32 -15.97 6.29
C SER A 26 -0.35 -15.83 5.10
N PRO A 27 0.81 -16.51 5.12
CA PRO A 27 1.84 -16.34 4.09
C PRO A 27 1.32 -16.64 2.68
N GLU A 28 0.38 -17.58 2.55
CA GLU A 28 -0.30 -17.92 1.31
C GLU A 28 -1.14 -16.75 0.75
N LEU A 29 -1.87 -16.05 1.62
CA LEU A 29 -2.69 -14.90 1.23
C LEU A 29 -1.82 -13.70 0.85
N LEU A 30 -0.72 -13.49 1.58
CA LEU A 30 0.25 -12.45 1.26
C LEU A 30 0.88 -12.69 -0.12
N ALA A 31 1.35 -13.92 -0.38
CA ALA A 31 1.93 -14.29 -1.67
C ALA A 31 0.90 -14.16 -2.81
N HIS A 32 -0.32 -14.67 -2.62
CA HIS A 32 -1.39 -14.57 -3.61
C HIS A 32 -1.78 -13.11 -3.89
N GLY A 33 -1.91 -12.29 -2.84
CA GLY A 33 -2.23 -10.87 -2.96
C GLY A 33 -1.16 -10.10 -3.72
N ARG A 34 0.13 -10.31 -3.38
CA ARG A 34 1.26 -9.73 -4.09
C ARG A 34 1.28 -10.12 -5.56
N GLN A 35 1.10 -11.41 -5.86
CA GLN A 35 1.10 -11.91 -7.24
C GLN A 35 -0.01 -11.25 -8.06
N LYS A 36 -1.24 -11.25 -7.55
CA LYS A 36 -2.38 -10.62 -8.22
C LYS A 36 -2.17 -9.13 -8.49
N ILE A 37 -1.54 -8.43 -7.56
CA ILE A 37 -1.15 -7.03 -7.72
C ILE A 37 -0.08 -6.90 -8.81
N LEU A 38 0.95 -7.73 -8.80
CA LEU A 38 2.04 -7.71 -9.78
C LEU A 38 1.53 -7.94 -11.21
N ASP A 39 0.65 -8.94 -11.42
CA ASP A 39 0.00 -9.18 -12.71
C ASP A 39 -0.78 -7.95 -13.17
N LEU A 40 -1.56 -7.33 -12.27
CA LEU A 40 -2.32 -6.13 -12.61
C LEU A 40 -1.40 -4.91 -12.93
N LEU A 41 -0.26 -4.79 -12.27
CA LEU A 41 0.74 -3.75 -12.55
C LEU A 41 1.39 -3.93 -13.93
N ASN A 42 1.59 -5.17 -14.36
CA ASN A 42 2.24 -5.49 -15.64
C ASN A 42 1.25 -5.50 -16.82
N GLU A 43 0.04 -6.00 -16.63
CA GLU A 43 -0.94 -6.23 -17.71
C GLU A 43 -2.08 -5.21 -17.70
N GLY A 44 -2.41 -4.62 -16.55
CA GLY A 44 -3.56 -3.73 -16.40
C GLY A 44 -3.41 -2.42 -17.16
N SER A 45 -4.52 -1.87 -17.64
CA SER A 45 -4.54 -0.52 -18.21
C SER A 45 -4.48 0.54 -17.11
N ALA A 46 -4.18 1.80 -17.46
CA ALA A 46 -4.29 2.92 -16.53
C ALA A 46 -5.70 3.06 -15.91
N ARG A 47 -6.74 2.51 -16.55
CA ARG A 47 -8.09 2.43 -15.96
C ARG A 47 -8.16 1.35 -14.89
N ASP A 48 -7.61 0.17 -15.15
CA ASP A 48 -7.66 -0.95 -14.21
C ASP A 48 -6.81 -0.67 -12.99
N LEU A 49 -5.64 -0.04 -13.17
CA LEU A 49 -4.79 0.39 -12.06
C LEU A 49 -5.50 1.36 -11.11
N ARG A 50 -6.41 2.20 -11.61
CA ARG A 50 -7.22 3.11 -10.77
C ARG A 50 -8.23 2.39 -9.88
N SER A 51 -8.50 1.11 -10.11
CA SER A 51 -9.35 0.31 -9.21
C SER A 51 -8.61 -0.11 -7.93
N LEU A 52 -7.28 -0.07 -7.94
CA LEU A 52 -6.48 -0.39 -6.77
C LEU A 52 -6.57 0.72 -5.72
N GLN A 53 -6.67 0.31 -4.46
CA GLN A 53 -6.63 1.25 -3.35
C GLN A 53 -5.31 2.04 -3.38
N ARG A 54 -5.37 3.35 -3.12
CA ARG A 54 -4.22 4.28 -3.13
C ARG A 54 -3.62 4.59 -4.51
N ILE A 55 -4.17 4.07 -5.61
CA ILE A 55 -3.75 4.40 -6.97
C ILE A 55 -4.75 5.35 -7.64
N GLY A 56 -4.35 6.61 -7.76
CA GLY A 56 -5.09 7.62 -8.51
C GLY A 56 -4.67 7.71 -9.98
N PRO A 57 -5.34 8.57 -10.79
CA PRO A 57 -5.03 8.73 -12.21
C PRO A 57 -3.57 9.10 -12.48
N LYS A 58 -2.96 9.96 -11.65
CA LYS A 58 -1.54 10.32 -11.79
C LYS A 58 -0.62 9.12 -11.59
N LYS A 59 -0.80 8.36 -10.49
CA LYS A 59 0.02 7.18 -10.20
C LYS A 59 -0.17 6.08 -11.25
N ALA A 60 -1.40 5.85 -11.71
CA ALA A 60 -1.66 4.89 -12.78
C ALA A 60 -0.87 5.20 -14.06
N GLN A 61 -0.83 6.48 -14.48
CA GLN A 61 -0.05 6.90 -15.64
C GLN A 61 1.46 6.73 -15.42
N LEU A 62 1.96 7.05 -14.22
CA LEU A 62 3.37 6.87 -13.88
C LEU A 62 3.79 5.40 -13.91
N ILE A 63 2.95 4.49 -13.42
CA ILE A 63 3.20 3.04 -13.44
C ILE A 63 3.25 2.53 -14.88
N VAL A 64 2.28 2.91 -15.72
CA VAL A 64 2.26 2.52 -17.13
C VAL A 64 3.47 3.08 -17.87
N GLY A 65 3.77 4.37 -17.71
CA GLY A 65 4.92 4.99 -18.37
C GLY A 65 6.25 4.37 -17.92
N TRP A 66 6.38 4.03 -16.63
CA TRP A 66 7.57 3.36 -16.12
C TRP A 66 7.77 1.99 -16.77
N ARG A 67 6.72 1.15 -16.83
CA ARG A 67 6.87 -0.19 -17.44
C ARG A 67 7.07 -0.15 -18.96
N GLU A 68 6.57 0.88 -19.63
CA GLU A 68 6.80 1.08 -21.07
C GLU A 68 8.26 1.46 -21.36
N LEU A 69 8.91 2.18 -20.45
CA LEU A 69 10.31 2.62 -20.60
C LEU A 69 11.33 1.60 -20.06
N HIS A 70 11.01 0.94 -18.96
CA HIS A 70 11.94 0.07 -18.22
C HIS A 70 11.64 -1.43 -18.35
N GLY A 71 10.48 -1.78 -18.89
CA GLY A 71 9.98 -3.16 -18.94
C GLY A 71 9.10 -3.53 -17.74
N PRO A 72 8.63 -4.78 -17.67
CA PRO A 72 7.74 -5.23 -16.61
C PRO A 72 8.39 -5.20 -15.23
N PHE A 73 7.58 -4.99 -14.19
CA PHE A 73 7.97 -5.12 -12.80
C PHE A 73 8.25 -6.60 -12.48
N SER A 74 9.36 -6.88 -11.79
CA SER A 74 9.71 -8.24 -11.35
C SER A 74 9.07 -8.58 -10.02
N GLN A 75 8.86 -7.57 -9.18
CA GLN A 75 8.24 -7.67 -7.87
C GLN A 75 7.50 -6.39 -7.54
N VAL A 76 6.61 -6.42 -6.55
CA VAL A 76 5.78 -5.25 -6.23
C VAL A 76 6.64 -4.09 -5.71
N GLU A 77 7.75 -4.38 -5.02
CA GLU A 77 8.66 -3.38 -4.46
C GLU A 77 9.31 -2.51 -5.55
N ASP A 78 9.34 -2.97 -6.80
CA ASP A 78 9.84 -2.18 -7.92
C ASP A 78 9.02 -0.89 -8.13
N LEU A 79 7.78 -0.74 -7.62
CA LEU A 79 7.11 0.57 -7.72
C LEU A 79 7.80 1.66 -6.90
N GLU A 80 8.70 1.36 -5.97
CA GLU A 80 9.54 2.39 -5.33
C GLU A 80 10.47 3.10 -6.32
N ARG A 81 10.70 2.51 -7.50
CA ARG A 81 11.45 3.12 -8.60
C ARG A 81 10.60 4.06 -9.45
N VAL A 82 9.27 4.04 -9.27
CA VAL A 82 8.34 4.93 -9.97
C VAL A 82 8.30 6.26 -9.22
N GLU A 83 8.51 7.36 -9.95
CA GLU A 83 8.51 8.68 -9.34
C GLU A 83 7.21 8.96 -8.56
N GLY A 84 7.34 9.47 -7.34
CA GLY A 84 6.19 9.76 -6.48
C GLY A 84 5.57 8.56 -5.74
N ILE A 85 6.19 7.38 -5.81
CA ILE A 85 5.87 6.23 -4.96
C ILE A 85 7.06 5.94 -4.06
N THR A 86 6.88 6.12 -2.75
CA THR A 86 7.88 5.80 -1.72
C THR A 86 7.60 4.45 -1.08
N GLY A 87 8.57 3.84 -0.39
CA GLY A 87 8.36 2.61 0.38
C GLY A 87 7.17 2.66 1.35
N LYS A 88 6.98 3.77 2.06
CA LYS A 88 5.78 3.96 2.91
C LYS A 88 4.47 3.94 2.11
N GLN A 89 4.46 4.57 0.92
CA GLN A 89 3.29 4.59 0.04
C GLN A 89 3.02 3.21 -0.57
N MET A 90 4.09 2.49 -0.94
CA MET A 90 4.06 1.11 -1.39
C MET A 90 3.44 0.20 -0.34
N GLU A 91 3.98 0.24 0.88
CA GLU A 91 3.55 -0.62 1.98
C GLU A 91 2.08 -0.36 2.33
N SER A 92 1.67 0.91 2.41
CA SER A 92 0.26 1.28 2.60
C SER A 92 -0.65 0.82 1.46
N PHE A 93 -0.14 0.82 0.23
CA PHE A 93 -0.84 0.31 -0.95
C PHE A 93 -1.02 -1.21 -0.87
N LEU A 94 0.04 -1.96 -0.58
CA LEU A 94 0.00 -3.41 -0.38
C LEU A 94 -0.99 -3.77 0.74
N LYS A 95 -0.87 -3.12 1.89
CA LYS A 95 -1.75 -3.31 3.05
C LYS A 95 -3.21 -3.12 2.68
N ALA A 96 -3.56 -2.02 2.02
CA ALA A 96 -4.95 -1.70 1.67
C ALA A 96 -5.55 -2.71 0.68
N ASN A 97 -4.77 -3.18 -0.29
CA ASN A 97 -5.26 -4.11 -1.31
C ASN A 97 -5.29 -5.56 -0.80
N ILE A 98 -4.26 -6.02 -0.09
CA ILE A 98 -4.17 -7.40 0.41
C ILE A 98 -5.13 -7.63 1.59
N LEU A 99 -5.21 -6.70 2.56
CA LEU A 99 -6.23 -6.82 3.62
C LEU A 99 -7.66 -6.67 3.08
N GLY A 100 -7.84 -5.90 2.00
CA GLY A 100 -9.11 -5.81 1.28
C GLY A 100 -9.59 -7.17 0.74
N LEU A 101 -8.67 -8.01 0.25
CA LEU A 101 -8.98 -9.38 -0.20
C LEU A 101 -9.44 -10.29 0.97
N ALA A 102 -8.90 -10.09 2.17
CA ALA A 102 -9.34 -10.80 3.38
C ALA A 102 -10.73 -10.33 3.85
N ALA A 103 -11.01 -9.02 3.77
CA ALA A 103 -12.26 -8.43 4.23
C ALA A 103 -13.45 -8.74 3.31
N GLY A 104 -13.23 -8.87 1.99
CA GLY A 104 -14.26 -9.22 1.01
C GLY A 104 -14.89 -10.61 1.22
N GLN A 105 -14.29 -11.48 2.03
CA GLN A 105 -14.81 -12.81 2.35
C GLN A 105 -15.86 -12.81 3.48
N ARG A 106 -16.13 -11.68 4.15
CA ARG A 106 -17.13 -11.59 5.24
C ARG A 106 -18.40 -10.82 4.92
N CYS A 107 -18.54 -10.26 3.72
CA CYS A 107 -19.78 -9.61 3.29
C CYS A 107 -20.41 -10.42 2.16
N GLY A 108 -21.03 -11.52 2.54
CA GLY A 108 -21.73 -12.45 1.65
C GLY A 108 -22.57 -13.44 2.44
N ALA A 109 -23.32 -12.96 3.43
CA ALA A 109 -24.41 -13.73 4.04
C ALA A 109 -25.48 -12.78 4.60
N SER A 110 -26.66 -12.88 3.98
CA SER A 110 -27.99 -12.30 4.31
C SER A 110 -28.29 -10.92 3.76
#